data_AF-A0A6J0UJR2-F1
#
_entry.id   AF-A0A6J0UJR2-F1
#
_cell.length_a   1.000
_cell.length_b   1.000
_cell.length_c   1.000
_cell.angle_alpha   90.00
_cell.angle_beta   90.00
_cell.angle_gamma   90.00
#
_symmetry.space_group_name_H-M   'P 1'
#
loop_
_entity.id
_entity.type
_entity.pdbx_description
1 polymer ?
#
loop_
_entity_poly.entity_id
_entity_poly.type
_entity_poly.pdbx_seq_one_letter_code
_entity_poly.pdbx_strand_id
1 'polypeptide(L)'
;MRNSKEFSSCCKTLAPELFHRRPLLSHHSLPGGESRSFERGTYQVSESHRSLIEPKKLPNPVKESRHHRELHRELLFTQRRGLLPEHKPELQRVLEARRIRQLKQQEQNQKPLTDLEEELRKRQQKLDQYERELVLKGEQDVRPEFILVKESLKKIKLSTETDIRQT
;
A
#
# COMPACT_ATOMS: atom_id res chain seq x y z
N MET A 1 20.90 -24.29 27.82
CA MET A 1 20.53 -23.36 28.92
C MET A 1 21.07 -21.96 28.65
N ARG A 2 20.19 -21.05 28.24
CA ARG A 2 20.11 -19.64 28.68
C ARG A 2 18.93 -19.00 27.95
N ASN A 3 17.78 -19.03 28.63
CA ASN A 3 16.70 -18.09 28.40
C ASN A 3 17.21 -16.69 28.71
N SER A 4 16.79 -15.68 27.94
CA SER A 4 16.06 -14.52 28.48
C SER A 4 15.96 -13.39 27.47
N LYS A 5 14.69 -13.06 27.18
CA LYS A 5 14.12 -11.71 27.21
C LYS A 5 14.38 -10.80 26.01
N GLU A 6 13.26 -10.61 25.30
CA GLU A 6 12.73 -9.31 24.91
C GLU A 6 13.58 -8.42 24.00
N PHE A 7 13.32 -8.52 22.70
CA PHE A 7 13.22 -7.32 21.88
C PHE A 7 11.73 -6.97 21.71
N SER A 8 11.19 -6.53 22.83
CA SER A 8 9.95 -5.76 22.89
C SER A 8 10.13 -4.48 22.07
N SER A 9 9.13 -4.22 21.22
CA SER A 9 8.62 -2.88 20.95
C SER A 9 9.61 -1.81 20.53
N CYS A 10 9.83 -1.71 19.21
CA CYS A 10 10.11 -0.41 18.61
C CYS A 10 9.42 -0.28 17.24
N CYS A 11 8.12 -0.59 17.19
CA CYS A 11 7.24 0.01 16.19
C CYS A 11 6.95 1.45 16.64
N LYS A 12 7.98 2.31 16.61
CA LYS A 12 7.76 3.74 16.69
C LYS A 12 7.19 4.15 15.34
N THR A 13 5.89 4.38 15.37
CA THR A 13 5.11 5.11 14.38
C THR A 13 5.85 6.41 14.06
N LEU A 14 6.68 6.38 13.01
CA LEU A 14 7.18 7.61 12.42
C LEU A 14 6.01 8.19 11.64
N ALA A 15 5.54 9.34 12.11
CA ALA A 15 4.48 10.11 11.49
C ALA A 15 4.71 10.20 9.97
N PRO A 16 3.67 10.02 9.13
CA PRO A 16 3.78 10.41 7.74
C PRO A 16 3.85 11.93 7.72
N GLU A 17 5.08 12.44 7.63
CA GLU A 17 5.36 13.82 7.28
C GLU A 17 4.45 14.25 6.13
N LEU A 18 3.87 15.42 6.31
CA LEU A 18 2.84 16.05 5.52
C LEU A 18 3.33 16.34 4.10
N PHE A 19 3.40 15.31 3.26
CA PHE A 19 3.26 15.54 1.83
C PHE A 19 1.83 15.97 1.59
N HIS A 20 1.64 17.29 1.57
CA HIS A 20 0.47 17.93 1.01
C HIS A 20 0.17 17.23 -0.31
N ARG A 21 -0.85 16.35 -0.32
CA ARG A 21 -1.45 15.87 -1.54
C ARG A 21 -1.97 17.11 -2.24
N ARG A 22 -1.21 17.59 -3.22
CA ARG A 22 -1.72 18.51 -4.24
C ARG A 22 -3.03 17.92 -4.74
N PRO A 23 -4.15 18.66 -4.71
CA PRO A 23 -5.39 18.16 -5.27
C PRO A 23 -5.13 17.74 -6.72
N LEU A 24 -5.52 16.52 -7.06
CA LEU A 24 -5.58 16.11 -8.46
C LEU A 24 -6.62 17.00 -9.12
N LEU A 25 -6.16 18.04 -9.83
CA LEU A 25 -7.00 18.74 -10.77
C LEU A 25 -7.52 17.68 -11.75
N SER A 26 -8.83 17.50 -11.73
CA SER A 26 -9.59 16.78 -12.72
C SER A 26 -9.06 17.13 -14.11
N HIS A 27 -8.59 16.11 -14.84
CA HIS A 27 -8.30 16.24 -16.26
C HIS A 27 -9.62 16.44 -16.99
N HIS A 28 -10.18 17.65 -16.93
CA HIS A 28 -11.07 18.11 -17.97
C HIS A 28 -10.26 18.12 -19.26
N SER A 29 -10.70 17.31 -20.22
CA SER A 29 -10.26 17.34 -21.60
C SER A 29 -10.27 18.79 -22.08
N LEU A 30 -9.09 19.40 -22.19
CA LEU A 30 -8.96 20.65 -22.91
C LEU A 30 -9.28 20.34 -24.39
N PRO A 31 -10.31 20.97 -24.97
CA PRO A 31 -10.62 20.77 -26.38
C PRO A 31 -9.44 21.28 -27.19
N GLY A 32 -9.30 20.72 -28.39
CA GLY A 32 -8.20 20.95 -29.30
C GLY A 32 -7.77 22.41 -29.35
N GLY A 33 -6.45 22.61 -29.33
CA GLY A 33 -5.84 23.90 -29.56
C GLY A 33 -6.24 24.41 -30.94
N GLU A 34 -7.36 25.12 -30.99
CA GLU A 34 -7.63 26.11 -31.99
C GLU A 34 -6.45 27.08 -31.99
N SER A 35 -5.94 27.32 -33.18
CA SER A 35 -4.98 28.37 -33.47
C SER A 35 -5.50 29.69 -32.90
N ARG A 36 -5.13 30.04 -31.66
CA ARG A 36 -5.10 31.43 -31.23
C ARG A 36 -3.99 32.10 -32.02
N SER A 37 -4.34 32.49 -33.24
CA SER A 37 -3.77 33.66 -33.89
C SER A 37 -3.65 34.72 -32.81
N PHE A 38 -2.42 35.06 -32.45
CA PHE A 38 -2.17 36.13 -31.49
C PHE A 38 -2.70 37.42 -32.15
N GLU A 39 -3.89 37.84 -31.72
CA GLU A 39 -4.53 39.09 -32.13
C GLU A 39 -3.48 40.20 -32.07
N ARG A 40 -3.25 40.82 -33.23
CA ARG A 40 -2.25 41.84 -33.44
C ARG A 40 -2.74 43.09 -32.71
N GLY A 41 -2.32 43.26 -31.46
CA GLY A 41 -2.56 44.48 -30.71
C GLY A 41 -1.99 45.68 -31.49
N THR A 42 -2.87 46.62 -31.84
CA THR A 42 -2.52 47.90 -32.46
C THR A 42 -1.92 48.81 -31.40
N TYR A 43 -0.68 48.55 -30.99
CA TYR A 43 0.07 49.47 -30.15
C TYR A 43 0.62 50.58 -31.05
N GLN A 44 0.23 51.82 -30.76
CA GLN A 44 0.82 52.99 -31.40
C GLN A 44 2.34 52.96 -31.17
N VAL A 45 3.09 52.86 -32.26
CA VAL A 45 4.55 52.95 -32.25
C VAL A 45 4.91 54.39 -31.95
N SER A 46 5.18 54.68 -30.68
CA SER A 46 5.91 55.89 -30.31
C SER A 46 7.30 55.82 -30.95
N GLU A 47 7.72 56.93 -31.54
CA GLU A 47 8.89 57.08 -32.42
C GLU A 47 10.25 56.72 -31.75
N SER A 48 10.22 56.34 -30.48
CA SER A 48 11.36 55.86 -29.68
C SER A 48 11.69 54.37 -29.82
N HIS A 49 10.87 53.57 -30.53
CA HIS A 49 11.21 52.17 -30.84
C HIS A 49 11.89 51.96 -32.21
N ARG A 50 11.97 53.00 -33.04
CA ARG A 50 12.52 52.91 -34.41
C ARG A 50 14.04 52.64 -34.45
N SER A 51 14.73 52.82 -33.32
CA SER A 51 16.19 52.70 -33.18
C SER A 51 16.65 51.46 -32.41
N LEU A 52 15.72 50.59 -31.96
CA LEU A 52 16.06 49.38 -31.22
C LEU A 52 16.11 48.18 -32.18
N ILE A 53 17.25 47.49 -32.22
CA ILE A 53 17.37 46.21 -32.93
C ILE A 53 16.55 45.19 -32.15
N GLU A 54 15.33 44.90 -32.62
CA GLU A 54 14.53 43.82 -32.06
C GLU A 54 15.17 42.46 -32.35
N PRO A 55 15.39 41.61 -31.33
CA PRO A 55 15.81 40.23 -31.56
C PRO A 55 14.77 39.51 -32.41
N LYS A 56 15.11 39.25 -33.67
CA LYS A 56 14.26 38.44 -34.56
C LYS A 56 14.19 37.03 -33.97
N LYS A 57 12.97 36.57 -33.67
CA LYS A 57 12.74 35.17 -33.31
C LYS A 57 13.18 34.31 -34.48
N LEU A 58 14.29 33.59 -34.32
CA LEU A 58 14.78 32.69 -35.35
C LEU A 58 13.69 31.62 -35.60
N PRO A 59 13.33 31.38 -36.87
CA PRO A 59 12.34 30.38 -37.20
C PRO A 59 12.85 29.01 -36.74
N ASN A 60 12.05 28.32 -35.93
CA ASN A 60 12.41 27.00 -35.46
C ASN A 60 12.11 25.98 -36.58
N PRO A 61 13.13 25.38 -37.22
CA PRO A 61 12.92 24.53 -38.40
C PRO A 61 11.99 23.34 -38.14
N VAL A 62 11.93 22.86 -36.89
CA VAL A 62 11.04 21.78 -36.43
C VAL A 62 9.58 22.24 -36.36
N LYS A 63 9.34 23.52 -36.03
CA LYS A 63 7.98 24.09 -35.90
C LYS A 63 7.46 24.68 -37.20
N GLU A 64 8.35 25.17 -38.07
CA GLU A 64 7.99 25.68 -39.40
C GLU A 64 7.64 24.55 -40.37
N SER A 65 8.31 23.40 -40.27
CA SER A 65 8.00 22.25 -41.12
C SER A 65 6.68 21.60 -40.70
N ARG A 66 5.63 21.82 -41.51
CA ARG A 66 4.31 21.18 -41.34
C ARG A 66 4.43 19.65 -41.34
N HIS A 67 5.21 19.10 -42.28
CA HIS A 67 5.40 17.66 -42.41
C HIS A 67 6.02 17.04 -41.16
N HIS A 68 7.03 17.68 -40.58
CA HIS A 68 7.66 17.20 -39.34
C HIS A 68 6.65 17.13 -38.18
N ARG A 69 5.82 18.16 -38.05
CA ARG A 69 4.79 18.22 -37.01
C ARG A 69 3.70 17.17 -37.20
N GLU A 70 3.29 16.93 -38.44
CA GLU A 70 2.30 15.92 -38.78
C GLU A 70 2.83 14.51 -38.48
N LEU A 71 4.06 14.20 -38.90
CA LEU A 71 4.72 12.95 -38.57
C LEU A 71 4.84 12.74 -37.05
N HIS A 72 5.26 13.76 -36.30
CA HIS A 72 5.34 13.66 -34.83
C HIS A 72 3.98 13.34 -34.19
N ARG A 73 2.90 13.96 -34.68
CA ARG A 73 1.53 13.68 -34.23
C ARG A 73 1.12 12.24 -34.55
N GLU A 74 1.40 11.78 -35.76
CA GLU A 74 1.10 10.42 -36.20
C GLU A 74 1.85 9.38 -35.37
N LEU A 75 3.15 9.57 -35.14
CA LEU A 75 3.98 8.68 -34.31
C LEU A 75 3.47 8.58 -32.87
N LEU A 76 3.12 9.71 -32.24
CA LEU A 76 2.52 9.70 -30.91
C LEU A 76 1.14 9.01 -30.90
N PHE A 77 0.38 9.18 -31.98
CA PHE A 77 -0.94 8.58 -32.11
C PHE A 77 -0.87 7.05 -32.29
N THR A 78 0.02 6.55 -33.14
CA THR A 78 0.22 5.11 -33.37
C THR A 78 0.77 4.43 -32.12
N GLN A 79 1.70 5.07 -31.40
CA GLN A 79 2.23 4.59 -30.11
C GLN A 79 1.13 4.54 -29.04
N ARG A 80 0.32 5.61 -28.89
CA ARG A 80 -0.80 5.60 -27.93
C ARG A 80 -1.85 4.53 -28.24
N ARG A 81 -2.03 4.19 -29.51
CA ARG A 81 -2.96 3.16 -29.97
C ARG A 81 -2.37 1.74 -29.98
N GLY A 82 -1.07 1.58 -29.64
CA GLY A 82 -0.40 0.28 -29.64
C GLY A 82 -0.36 -0.39 -31.01
N LEU A 83 -0.41 0.39 -32.10
CA LEU A 83 -0.41 -0.12 -33.48
C LEU A 83 0.99 -0.47 -33.99
N LEU A 84 2.04 0.03 -33.32
CA LEU A 84 3.44 -0.23 -33.65
C LEU A 84 3.96 -1.36 -32.75
N PRO A 85 4.76 -2.32 -33.26
CA PRO A 85 5.41 -3.33 -32.42
C PRO A 85 6.19 -2.68 -31.27
N GLU A 86 5.65 -2.86 -30.06
CA GLU A 86 5.99 -2.15 -28.83
C GLU A 86 7.33 -2.64 -28.23
N HIS A 87 8.46 -2.19 -28.74
CA HIS A 87 9.62 -2.08 -27.85
C HIS A 87 9.47 -0.78 -27.05
N LYS A 88 8.59 -0.81 -26.04
CA LYS A 88 8.57 0.23 -25.02
C LYS A 88 10.01 0.45 -24.55
N PRO A 89 10.48 1.71 -24.44
CA PRO A 89 11.81 1.97 -23.91
C PRO A 89 11.92 1.32 -22.52
N GLU A 90 13.09 0.79 -22.19
CA GLU A 90 13.35 0.07 -20.93
C GLU A 90 12.77 0.80 -19.70
N LEU A 91 12.94 2.12 -19.64
CA LEU A 91 12.42 2.95 -18.57
C LEU A 91 10.88 2.86 -18.44
N GLN A 92 10.15 2.91 -19.55
CA GLN A 92 8.69 2.81 -19.51
C GLN A 92 8.24 1.43 -19.02
N ARG A 93 8.88 0.36 -19.48
CA ARG A 93 8.63 -1.01 -18.97
C ARG A 93 8.90 -1.12 -17.48
N VAL A 94 10.02 -0.57 -17.01
CA VAL A 94 10.41 -0.60 -15.59
C VAL A 94 9.41 0.17 -14.73
N LEU A 95 8.96 1.36 -15.17
CA LEU A 95 7.97 2.16 -14.45
C LEU A 95 6.60 1.48 -14.40
N GLU A 96 6.14 0.91 -15.52
CA GLU A 96 4.90 0.14 -15.57
C GLU A 96 4.96 -1.10 -14.66
N ALA A 97 6.05 -1.86 -14.73
CA ALA A 97 6.27 -3.02 -13.86
C ALA A 97 6.29 -2.63 -12.38
N ARG A 98 6.93 -1.50 -12.02
CA ARG A 98 6.92 -0.97 -10.65
C ARG A 98 5.51 -0.61 -10.20
N ARG A 99 4.73 0.05 -11.06
CA ARG A 99 3.33 0.43 -10.77
C ARG A 99 2.46 -0.80 -10.52
N ILE A 100 2.56 -1.81 -11.38
CA ILE A 100 1.80 -3.07 -11.24
C ILE A 100 2.18 -3.78 -9.93
N ARG A 101 3.49 -3.84 -9.62
CA ARG A 101 3.97 -4.49 -8.39
C ARG A 101 3.47 -3.78 -7.13
N GLN A 102 3.45 -2.45 -7.13
CA GLN A 102 2.89 -1.66 -6.04
C GLN A 102 1.39 -1.87 -5.85
N LEU A 103 0.61 -1.89 -6.94
CA LEU A 103 -0.82 -2.17 -6.88
C LEU A 103 -1.10 -3.57 -6.34
N LYS A 104 -0.40 -4.58 -6.86
CA LYS A 104 -0.54 -5.97 -6.38
C LYS A 104 -0.19 -6.10 -4.89
N GLN A 105 0.83 -5.38 -4.41
CA GLN A 105 1.18 -5.35 -2.99
C GLN A 105 0.08 -4.68 -2.15
N GLN A 106 -0.51 -3.57 -2.61
CA GLN A 106 -1.63 -2.92 -1.95
C GLN A 106 -2.87 -3.81 -1.91
N GLU A 107 -3.18 -4.49 -3.00
CA GLU A 107 -4.27 -5.46 -3.06
C GLU A 107 -4.01 -6.64 -2.11
N GLN A 108 -2.80 -7.20 -2.08
CA GLN A 108 -2.46 -8.29 -1.15
C GLN A 108 -2.59 -7.86 0.32
N ASN A 109 -2.20 -6.64 0.66
CA ASN A 109 -2.35 -6.12 2.03
C ASN A 109 -3.80 -5.82 2.40
N GLN A 110 -4.66 -5.57 1.42
CA GLN A 110 -6.10 -5.32 1.62
C GLN A 110 -6.97 -6.56 1.43
N LYS A 111 -6.40 -7.67 0.94
CA LYS A 111 -7.15 -8.90 0.74
C LYS A 111 -7.54 -9.46 2.11
N PRO A 112 -8.82 -9.77 2.33
CA PRO A 112 -9.21 -10.57 3.49
C PRO A 112 -8.50 -11.93 3.40
N LEU A 113 -8.30 -12.56 4.56
CA LEU A 113 -7.76 -13.91 4.61
C LEU A 113 -8.62 -14.81 3.69
N THR A 114 -7.96 -15.67 2.95
CA THR A 114 -8.67 -16.65 2.12
C THR A 114 -9.39 -17.67 3.00
N ASP A 115 -10.52 -18.22 2.53
CA ASP A 115 -11.30 -19.24 3.25
C ASP A 115 -10.41 -20.40 3.75
N LEU A 116 -9.41 -20.79 2.95
CA LEU A 116 -8.43 -21.80 3.31
C LEU A 116 -7.50 -21.35 4.46
N GLU A 117 -7.01 -20.12 4.42
CA GLU A 117 -6.18 -19.55 5.50
C GLU A 117 -6.98 -19.44 6.81
N GLU A 118 -8.27 -19.09 6.73
CA GLU A 118 -9.14 -19.07 7.89
C GLU A 118 -9.31 -20.46 8.50
N GLU A 119 -9.53 -21.49 7.67
CA GLU A 119 -9.71 -22.86 8.15
C GLU A 119 -8.42 -23.43 8.75
N LEU A 120 -7.26 -23.14 8.14
CA LEU A 120 -5.96 -23.47 8.72
C LEU A 120 -5.77 -22.79 10.09
N ARG A 121 -6.15 -21.52 10.23
CA ARG A 121 -6.07 -20.80 11.50
C ARG A 121 -6.97 -21.43 12.57
N LYS A 122 -8.20 -21.80 12.22
CA LYS A 122 -9.13 -22.50 13.13
C LYS A 122 -8.55 -23.84 13.57
N ARG A 123 -7.95 -24.60 12.64
CA ARG A 123 -7.32 -25.89 12.95
C ARG A 123 -6.13 -25.72 13.89
N GLN A 124 -5.28 -24.73 13.65
CA GLN A 124 -4.17 -24.42 14.55
C GLN A 124 -4.66 -24.06 15.96
N GLN A 125 -5.68 -23.19 16.07
CA GLN A 125 -6.26 -22.83 17.37
C GLN A 125 -6.81 -24.04 18.14
N LYS A 126 -7.44 -24.99 17.45
CA LYS A 126 -7.92 -26.24 18.08
C LYS A 126 -6.77 -27.12 18.58
N LEU A 127 -5.68 -27.22 17.81
CA LEU A 127 -4.50 -27.98 18.21
C LEU A 127 -3.83 -27.34 19.44
N ASP A 128 -3.67 -26.01 19.44
CA ASP A 128 -3.08 -25.29 20.58
C ASP A 128 -3.92 -25.45 21.86
N GLN A 129 -5.26 -25.46 21.74
CA GLN A 129 -6.16 -25.72 22.87
C GLN A 129 -5.96 -27.14 23.40
N TYR A 130 -5.94 -28.13 22.51
CA TYR A 130 -5.75 -29.52 22.88
C TYR A 130 -4.39 -29.76 23.54
N GLU A 131 -3.32 -29.14 23.04
CA GLU A 131 -1.99 -29.22 23.64
C GLU A 131 -1.98 -28.64 25.06
N ARG A 132 -2.62 -27.48 25.28
CA ARG A 132 -2.75 -26.89 26.63
C ARG A 132 -3.54 -27.78 27.57
N GLU A 133 -4.64 -28.38 27.11
CA GLU A 133 -5.43 -29.33 27.91
C GLU A 133 -4.62 -30.58 28.27
N LEU A 134 -3.83 -31.10 27.33
CA LEU A 134 -2.94 -32.23 27.59
C LEU A 134 -1.85 -31.89 28.60
N VAL A 135 -1.25 -30.69 28.51
CA VAL A 135 -0.27 -30.23 29.50
C VAL A 135 -0.92 -30.14 30.89
N LEU A 136 -2.11 -29.53 31.01
CA LEU A 136 -2.82 -29.43 32.28
C LEU A 136 -3.21 -30.80 32.86
N LYS A 137 -3.61 -31.76 32.03
CA LYS A 137 -3.90 -33.14 32.46
C LYS A 137 -2.62 -33.89 32.85
N GLY A 138 -1.56 -33.76 32.05
CA GLY A 138 -0.25 -34.34 32.36
C GLY A 138 0.34 -33.76 33.65
N GLU A 139 0.18 -32.47 33.93
CA GLU A 139 0.55 -31.86 35.22
C GLU A 139 -0.25 -32.47 36.38
N GLN A 140 -1.51 -32.82 36.16
CA GLN A 140 -2.35 -33.51 37.15
C GLN A 140 -1.90 -34.96 37.38
N ASP A 141 -1.48 -35.68 36.33
CA ASP A 141 -0.95 -37.05 36.42
C ASP A 141 0.47 -37.11 37.02
N VAL A 142 1.28 -36.06 36.82
CA VAL A 142 2.61 -35.92 37.46
C VAL A 142 2.46 -35.61 38.96
N ARG A 143 1.33 -35.02 39.37
CA ARG A 143 1.03 -34.78 40.78
C ARG A 143 0.72 -36.12 41.47
N PRO A 144 1.47 -36.50 42.52
CA PRO A 144 1.27 -37.81 43.15
C PRO A 144 -0.16 -38.00 43.67
N GLU A 145 -0.75 -39.15 43.35
CA GLU A 145 -2.12 -39.55 43.73
C GLU A 145 -2.43 -39.33 45.22
N PHE A 146 -1.46 -39.61 46.12
CA PHE A 146 -1.66 -39.44 47.56
C PHE A 146 -1.93 -37.98 47.97
N ILE A 147 -1.44 -36.99 47.20
CA ILE A 147 -1.71 -35.58 47.45
C ILE A 147 -3.17 -35.25 47.09
N LEU A 148 -3.65 -35.78 45.96
CA LEU A 148 -5.04 -35.63 45.51
C LEU A 148 -6.02 -36.27 46.52
N VAL A 149 -5.74 -37.50 46.95
CA VAL A 149 -6.53 -38.21 47.96
C VAL A 149 -6.54 -37.45 49.29
N LYS A 150 -5.39 -36.91 49.74
CA LYS A 150 -5.32 -36.11 50.98
C LYS A 150 -6.16 -34.85 50.92
N GLU A 151 -6.18 -34.16 49.79
CA GLU A 151 -7.01 -32.96 49.59
C GLU A 151 -8.51 -33.29 49.58
N SER A 152 -8.90 -34.37 48.89
CA SER A 152 -10.28 -34.87 48.89
C SER A 152 -10.75 -35.25 50.29
N LEU A 153 -9.93 -35.96 51.07
CA LEU A 153 -10.25 -36.30 52.46
C LEU A 153 -10.37 -35.06 53.35
N LYS A 154 -9.55 -34.02 53.14
CA LYS A 154 -9.68 -32.75 53.86
C LYS A 154 -10.99 -32.03 53.54
N LYS A 155 -11.41 -32.01 52.27
CA LYS A 155 -12.68 -31.39 51.85
C LYS A 155 -13.88 -32.07 52.50
N ILE A 156 -13.89 -33.41 52.54
CA ILE A 156 -14.96 -34.19 53.18
C ILE A 156 -14.98 -33.94 54.69
N LYS A 157 -13.81 -33.90 55.35
CA LYS A 157 -13.73 -33.58 56.78
C LYS A 157 -14.28 -32.20 57.10
N LEU A 158 -13.93 -31.20 56.29
CA LEU A 158 -14.43 -29.83 56.46
C LEU A 158 -15.94 -29.74 56.23
N SER A 159 -16.49 -30.41 55.19
CA SER A 159 -17.95 -30.43 54.98
C SER A 159 -18.68 -31.10 56.13
N THR A 160 -18.14 -32.21 56.67
CA THR A 160 -18.72 -32.83 57.87
C THR A 160 -18.61 -31.93 59.10
N GLU A 161 -17.52 -31.18 59.27
CA GLU A 161 -17.36 -30.23 60.38
C GLU A 161 -18.30 -29.02 60.27
N THR A 162 -18.60 -28.55 59.05
CA THR A 162 -19.55 -27.46 58.83
C THR A 162 -20.99 -27.91 59.01
N ASP A 163 -21.33 -29.14 58.63
CA ASP A 163 -22.67 -29.70 58.83
C ASP A 163 -22.95 -29.96 60.32
N ILE A 164 -21.93 -30.32 61.11
CA ILE A 164 -22.04 -30.53 62.57
C ILE A 164 -22.17 -29.21 63.35
N ARG A 165 -21.69 -28.08 62.80
CA ARG A 165 -21.77 -26.76 63.46
C ARG A 165 -23.02 -25.96 63.12
N GLN A 166 -23.84 -26.43 62.18
CA GLN A 166 -25.09 -25.77 61.75
C GLN A 166 -26.36 -26.40 62.35
N THR A 167 -26.24 -27.47 63.13
CA THR A 167 -27.31 -28.08 63.96
C THR A 167 -27.16 -27.70 65.41
#